data_AF-A0A5C0AZ08-F1
#
_entry.id   AF-A0A5C0AZ08-F1
#
_cell.length_a   1.000
_cell.length_b   1.000
_cell.length_c   1.000
_cell.angle_alpha   90.00
_cell.angle_beta   90.00
_cell.angle_gamma   90.00
#
_symmetry.space_group_name_H-M   'P 1'
#
loop_
_entity.id
_entity.type
_entity.pdbx_description
1 polymer ?
#
loop_
_entity_poly.entity_id
_entity_poly.type
_entity_poly.pdbx_seq_one_letter_code
_entity_poly.pdbx_strand_id
1 'polypeptide(L)'
;MINANFSSPKPVVATLLRRTVATATVLAATATPLHAASLFVDVEIGDTAIAYVDQATQTRLWPQIWSQAQLIAYYVPTQTIEGQKQRTTPPLNLRNCQDGALCAPDSLNANSPMEREVKATAQVVQNKAGRPVKLRFELPKSPAPHYRFSHARLQASADTLWNQPLFVSWHQDLPPAGQRSFAQQRIKPLVIPLVLAKQPTQDFQLADLNLVTPGQLTHNGRPLAMATVRASLNEPNGSTRQIVPTDAANPAISQKLFVPPEIAKDGDLHFDVRGRQIPRMLSPIHAEEHISKIAMPENAPRWHDLKHRNFPEGTWVKLTQSGPLAQLELEANAGPERAIDGRLPVKRETWIFFQDKPVHYRGQLHYENNVDDLPGVSWQVNWDHERRLNAETKTTSIPACRWQACQDNLAEAKGQMQAPDAKLHAEGLRYLTLARGQE
;
A
#
# COMPACT_ATOMS: atom_id res chain seq x y z
N MET A 1 39.50 -86.87 -31.65
CA MET A 1 40.76 -86.25 -31.19
C MET A 1 40.49 -84.76 -31.02
N ILE A 2 40.83 -84.21 -29.84
CA ILE A 2 41.43 -82.89 -29.57
C ILE A 2 40.89 -81.72 -30.42
N ASN A 3 40.35 -80.60 -29.95
CA ASN A 3 40.35 -79.85 -28.68
C ASN A 3 39.13 -78.90 -28.75
N ALA A 4 38.35 -78.70 -27.69
CA ALA A 4 38.56 -77.65 -26.70
C ALA A 4 38.78 -76.26 -27.33
N ASN A 5 37.81 -75.34 -27.24
CA ASN A 5 37.67 -74.46 -26.09
C ASN A 5 36.75 -73.26 -26.34
N PHE A 6 35.97 -72.95 -25.30
CA PHE A 6 35.41 -71.66 -24.85
C PHE A 6 34.77 -70.71 -25.89
N SER A 7 33.56 -70.19 -25.69
CA SER A 7 32.89 -69.83 -24.43
C SER A 7 31.37 -69.89 -24.56
N SER A 8 30.78 -70.01 -23.39
CA SER A 8 29.44 -70.41 -23.02
C SER A 8 28.46 -69.20 -23.03
N PRO A 9 27.24 -69.29 -22.44
CA PRO A 9 25.96 -69.33 -23.16
C PRO A 9 25.07 -68.09 -22.87
N LYS A 10 24.11 -67.75 -23.74
CA LYS A 10 22.62 -67.95 -23.68
C LYS A 10 21.93 -67.47 -22.38
N PRO A 11 20.59 -67.24 -22.32
CA PRO A 11 19.52 -67.52 -23.30
C PRO A 11 18.54 -66.32 -23.54
N VAL A 12 17.80 -66.22 -24.66
CA VAL A 12 16.61 -66.99 -25.10
C VAL A 12 15.54 -67.01 -23.99
N VAL A 13 14.32 -66.50 -24.19
CA VAL A 13 13.12 -67.24 -24.61
C VAL A 13 12.01 -66.16 -24.64
N ALA A 14 11.54 -65.68 -25.80
CA ALA A 14 10.46 -66.25 -26.60
C ALA A 14 9.20 -66.61 -25.79
N THR A 15 8.04 -66.05 -26.14
CA THR A 15 6.82 -66.79 -26.55
C THR A 15 5.56 -65.97 -26.32
N LEU A 16 4.81 -65.87 -27.42
CA LEU A 16 3.41 -65.52 -27.59
C LEU A 16 2.50 -65.62 -26.34
N LEU A 17 1.55 -64.68 -26.24
CA LEU A 17 0.14 -65.06 -26.19
C LEU A 17 -0.79 -63.95 -26.73
N ARG A 18 -1.40 -64.26 -27.87
CA ARG A 18 -2.63 -63.65 -28.39
C ARG A 18 -3.73 -63.80 -27.33
N ARG A 19 -4.54 -62.74 -27.13
CA ARG A 19 -6.00 -62.85 -26.98
C ARG A 19 -6.65 -61.46 -27.03
N THR A 20 -7.34 -61.21 -28.15
CA THR A 20 -8.68 -60.61 -28.24
C THR A 20 -9.10 -59.67 -27.10
N VAL A 21 -9.17 -58.37 -27.38
CA VAL A 21 -10.19 -57.50 -26.77
C VAL A 21 -11.00 -56.88 -27.89
N ALA A 22 -12.26 -57.31 -27.92
CA ALA A 22 -13.30 -56.81 -28.79
C ALA A 22 -13.56 -55.31 -28.53
N THR A 23 -13.92 -54.63 -29.62
CA THR A 23 -14.73 -53.42 -29.69
C THR A 23 -15.40 -52.96 -28.39
N ALA A 24 -14.96 -51.80 -27.89
CA ALA A 24 -15.78 -50.88 -27.10
C ALA A 24 -15.72 -49.48 -27.75
N THR A 25 -16.14 -49.39 -29.01
CA THR A 25 -16.76 -48.18 -29.52
C THR A 25 -18.17 -48.16 -28.94
N VAL A 26 -18.46 -47.22 -28.04
CA VAL A 26 -19.76 -46.53 -27.85
C VAL A 26 -19.62 -45.61 -26.62
N LEU A 27 -19.97 -44.34 -26.85
CA LEU A 27 -20.12 -43.23 -25.90
C LEU A 27 -18.82 -42.57 -25.38
N ALA A 28 -18.01 -42.08 -26.32
CA ALA A 28 -17.64 -40.67 -26.20
C ALA A 28 -18.93 -39.87 -26.27
N ALA A 29 -19.54 -39.58 -25.11
CA ALA A 29 -20.46 -38.47 -25.02
C ALA A 29 -19.67 -37.26 -25.48
N THR A 30 -19.90 -36.87 -26.72
CA THR A 30 -19.58 -35.55 -27.21
C THR A 30 -20.35 -34.61 -26.29
N ALA A 31 -19.67 -34.17 -25.23
CA ALA A 31 -19.93 -32.89 -24.63
C ALA A 31 -19.70 -31.89 -25.75
N THR A 32 -20.71 -31.72 -26.59
CA THR A 32 -20.90 -30.49 -27.33
C THR A 32 -20.76 -29.42 -26.26
N PRO A 33 -19.75 -28.53 -26.33
CA PRO A 33 -19.79 -27.35 -25.50
C PRO A 33 -21.06 -26.65 -25.99
N LEU A 34 -22.15 -26.79 -25.23
CA LEU A 34 -23.25 -25.85 -25.30
C LEU A 34 -22.54 -24.50 -25.27
N HIS A 35 -22.53 -23.81 -26.41
CA HIS A 35 -22.12 -22.42 -26.50
C HIS A 35 -23.12 -21.66 -25.63
N ALA A 36 -22.89 -21.69 -24.32
CA ALA A 36 -23.64 -20.94 -23.36
C ALA A 36 -23.39 -19.50 -23.75
N ALA A 37 -24.46 -18.81 -24.17
CA ALA A 37 -24.34 -17.42 -24.61
C ALA A 37 -23.53 -16.62 -23.59
N SER A 38 -22.51 -15.88 -24.04
CA SER A 38 -21.59 -15.20 -23.14
C SER A 38 -22.18 -13.89 -22.61
N LEU A 39 -22.04 -13.64 -21.32
CA LEU A 39 -22.16 -12.32 -20.72
C LEU A 39 -20.81 -11.61 -20.87
N PHE A 40 -20.85 -10.31 -21.12
CA PHE A 40 -19.66 -9.47 -21.05
C PHE A 40 -19.78 -8.51 -19.89
N VAL A 41 -18.79 -8.49 -19.01
CA VAL A 41 -18.64 -7.44 -18.01
C VAL A 41 -17.58 -6.48 -18.53
N ASP A 42 -18.00 -5.27 -18.88
CA ASP A 42 -17.11 -4.19 -19.24
C ASP A 42 -16.86 -3.35 -17.99
N VAL A 43 -15.59 -3.16 -17.64
CA VAL A 43 -15.15 -2.36 -16.50
C VAL A 43 -14.20 -1.28 -17.01
N GLU A 44 -14.51 -0.04 -16.66
CA GLU A 44 -13.68 1.12 -16.89
C GLU A 44 -13.22 1.68 -15.55
N ILE A 45 -11.91 1.74 -15.37
CA ILE A 45 -11.27 2.26 -14.16
C ILE A 45 -10.66 3.60 -14.54
N GLY A 46 -11.18 4.67 -13.97
CA GLY A 46 -10.66 6.03 -14.15
C GLY A 46 -9.40 6.23 -13.31
N ASP A 47 -9.34 7.35 -12.61
CA ASP A 47 -8.23 7.64 -11.72
C ASP A 47 -8.18 6.65 -10.56
N THR A 48 -6.97 6.12 -10.38
CA THR A 48 -6.58 5.33 -9.22
C THR A 48 -5.45 6.09 -8.54
N ALA A 49 -5.52 6.23 -7.23
CA ALA A 49 -4.52 7.00 -6.50
C ALA A 49 -4.28 6.41 -5.12
N ILE A 50 -3.07 6.59 -4.60
CA ILE A 50 -2.61 6.29 -3.26
C ILE A 50 -1.80 7.47 -2.70
N ALA A 51 -2.14 7.94 -1.50
CA ALA A 51 -1.67 9.21 -0.98
C ALA A 51 -0.14 9.39 -0.89
N TYR A 52 0.64 8.31 -0.87
CA TYR A 52 2.10 8.34 -0.68
C TYR A 52 2.91 8.22 -1.97
N VAL A 53 2.27 8.20 -3.13
CA VAL A 53 2.95 8.04 -4.42
C VAL A 53 2.65 9.28 -5.25
N ASP A 54 3.68 9.83 -5.90
CA ASP A 54 3.53 11.01 -6.75
C ASP A 54 2.73 10.69 -8.03
N GLN A 55 2.13 11.72 -8.62
CA GLN A 55 1.24 11.56 -9.76
C GLN A 55 1.90 10.88 -10.97
N ALA A 56 3.19 11.17 -11.23
CA ALA A 56 3.90 10.57 -12.35
C ALA A 56 4.08 9.06 -12.15
N THR A 57 4.47 8.65 -10.93
CA THR A 57 4.59 7.24 -10.57
C THR A 57 3.23 6.54 -10.59
N GLN A 58 2.16 7.14 -10.05
CA GLN A 58 0.80 6.58 -10.09
C GLN A 58 0.31 6.33 -11.52
N THR A 59 0.51 7.31 -12.41
CA THR A 59 0.09 7.24 -13.82
C THR A 59 0.73 6.07 -14.56
N ARG A 60 1.93 5.65 -14.14
CA ARG A 60 2.63 4.49 -14.68
C ARG A 60 2.18 3.17 -14.01
N LEU A 61 2.02 3.16 -12.69
CA LEU A 61 1.79 1.93 -11.92
C LEU A 61 0.39 1.36 -12.09
N TRP A 62 -0.64 2.18 -11.96
CA TRP A 62 -2.01 1.69 -11.91
C TRP A 62 -2.49 1.02 -13.18
N PRO A 63 -2.18 1.53 -14.39
CA PRO A 63 -2.58 0.86 -15.60
C PRO A 63 -1.90 -0.50 -15.77
N GLN A 64 -0.65 -0.65 -15.30
CA GLN A 64 0.03 -1.94 -15.27
C GLN A 64 -0.68 -2.92 -14.32
N ILE A 65 -0.99 -2.49 -13.10
CA ILE A 65 -1.69 -3.30 -12.08
C ILE A 65 -3.05 -3.77 -12.60
N TRP A 66 -3.88 -2.85 -13.10
CA TRP A 66 -5.23 -3.16 -13.54
C TRP A 66 -5.28 -3.97 -14.83
N SER A 67 -4.27 -3.86 -15.71
CA SER A 67 -4.22 -4.67 -16.93
C SER A 67 -4.15 -6.18 -16.67
N GLN A 68 -3.73 -6.57 -15.48
CA GLN A 68 -3.62 -7.97 -15.04
C GLN A 68 -4.80 -8.41 -14.17
N ALA A 69 -5.88 -7.60 -14.10
CA ALA A 69 -7.00 -7.89 -13.23
C ALA A 69 -7.76 -9.16 -13.64
N GLN A 70 -8.38 -9.79 -12.66
CA GLN A 70 -9.29 -10.91 -12.78
C GLN A 70 -10.66 -10.52 -12.24
N LEU A 71 -11.70 -11.06 -12.84
CA LEU A 71 -13.06 -10.91 -12.35
C LEU A 71 -13.52 -12.26 -11.78
N ILE A 72 -13.93 -12.26 -10.52
CA ILE A 72 -14.60 -13.39 -9.88
C ILE A 72 -16.09 -13.09 -9.86
N ALA A 73 -16.85 -13.77 -10.71
CA ALA A 73 -18.30 -13.65 -10.79
C ALA A 73 -18.99 -14.70 -9.92
N TYR A 74 -19.99 -14.27 -9.17
CA TYR A 74 -20.78 -15.08 -8.25
C TYR A 74 -22.16 -15.31 -8.82
N TYR A 75 -22.54 -16.59 -8.90
CA TYR A 75 -23.85 -17.02 -9.38
C TYR A 75 -24.65 -17.64 -8.25
N VAL A 76 -25.93 -17.26 -8.16
CA VAL A 76 -26.88 -17.82 -7.18
C VAL A 76 -27.95 -18.66 -7.88
N PRO A 77 -28.52 -19.67 -7.21
CA PRO A 77 -29.66 -20.41 -7.74
C PRO A 77 -30.86 -19.49 -8.05
N THR A 78 -31.55 -19.76 -9.16
CA THR A 78 -32.78 -19.08 -9.62
C THR A 78 -34.03 -19.77 -9.11
N GLN A 79 -33.95 -21.06 -8.78
CA GLN A 79 -35.01 -21.86 -8.19
C GLN A 79 -34.44 -22.60 -6.99
N THR A 80 -35.13 -22.53 -5.85
CA THR A 80 -34.93 -23.48 -4.75
C THR A 80 -35.42 -24.83 -5.26
N ILE A 81 -34.54 -25.79 -5.52
CA ILE A 81 -34.97 -27.10 -6.03
C ILE A 81 -35.59 -27.87 -4.86
N GLU A 82 -36.92 -27.82 -4.74
CA GLU A 82 -37.65 -28.68 -3.80
C GLU A 82 -37.35 -30.16 -4.09
N GLY A 83 -36.94 -30.90 -3.06
CA GLY A 83 -36.71 -32.34 -3.15
C GLY A 83 -35.31 -32.79 -3.59
N GLN A 84 -34.47 -31.92 -4.17
CA GLN A 84 -33.04 -32.21 -4.37
C GLN A 84 -32.21 -31.41 -3.36
N LYS A 85 -31.99 -31.98 -2.17
CA LYS A 85 -30.79 -31.65 -1.39
C LYS A 85 -29.57 -32.13 -2.19
N GLN A 86 -29.10 -31.34 -3.15
CA GLN A 86 -27.72 -31.47 -3.64
C GLN A 86 -26.85 -31.50 -2.39
N ARG A 87 -26.18 -32.63 -2.14
CA ARG A 87 -25.42 -32.97 -0.93
C ARG A 87 -24.86 -31.72 -0.25
N THR A 88 -25.59 -31.23 0.76
CA THR A 88 -25.44 -29.92 1.40
C THR A 88 -24.38 -29.96 2.51
N THR A 89 -23.24 -30.59 2.26
CA THR A 89 -22.13 -30.57 3.21
C THR A 89 -21.02 -29.73 2.59
N PRO A 90 -20.81 -28.47 3.03
CA PRO A 90 -19.51 -27.86 2.83
C PRO A 90 -18.45 -28.81 3.40
N PRO A 91 -17.27 -28.98 2.76
CA PRO A 91 -16.19 -29.73 3.39
C PRO A 91 -15.96 -29.12 4.76
N LEU A 92 -16.11 -29.95 5.80
CA LEU A 92 -16.00 -29.56 7.19
C LEU A 92 -14.54 -29.14 7.42
N ASN A 93 -14.27 -27.84 7.37
CA ASN A 93 -12.97 -27.30 7.72
C ASN A 93 -12.89 -27.26 9.25
N LEU A 94 -12.39 -28.33 9.84
CA LEU A 94 -12.01 -28.36 11.25
C LEU A 94 -10.71 -27.56 11.40
N ARG A 95 -10.81 -26.28 11.72
CA ARG A 95 -9.66 -25.53 12.25
C ARG A 95 -9.72 -25.57 13.78
N ASN A 96 -8.59 -25.92 14.39
CA ASN A 96 -8.34 -26.01 15.83
C ASN A 96 -9.01 -27.21 16.54
N CYS A 97 -8.57 -28.42 16.20
CA CYS A 97 -8.68 -29.53 17.14
C CYS A 97 -7.41 -29.54 18.01
N GLN A 98 -7.53 -29.16 19.28
CA GLN A 98 -6.51 -29.50 20.29
C GLN A 98 -6.81 -30.91 20.81
N ASP A 99 -5.78 -31.72 21.04
CA ASP A 99 -5.93 -33.06 21.59
C ASP A 99 -6.69 -32.99 22.93
N GLY A 100 -7.85 -33.64 22.97
CA GLY A 100 -8.71 -33.72 24.16
C GLY A 100 -9.86 -32.71 24.26
N ALA A 101 -10.08 -31.84 23.26
CA ALA A 101 -11.23 -30.92 23.23
C ALA A 101 -12.20 -31.21 22.04
N LEU A 102 -13.51 -31.07 22.29
CA LEU A 102 -14.56 -31.14 21.27
C LEU A 102 -14.34 -30.06 20.19
N CYS A 103 -14.09 -30.48 18.95
CA CYS A 103 -13.98 -29.55 17.82
C CYS A 103 -15.37 -28.98 17.53
N ALA A 104 -15.55 -27.66 17.71
CA ALA A 104 -16.79 -26.98 17.30
C ALA A 104 -16.74 -26.72 15.79
N PRO A 105 -17.80 -27.04 15.02
CA PRO A 105 -17.89 -26.64 13.63
C PRO A 105 -17.93 -25.11 13.56
N ASP A 106 -17.16 -24.53 12.62
CA ASP A 106 -17.28 -23.11 12.28
C ASP A 106 -18.76 -22.82 11.96
N SER A 107 -19.36 -21.84 12.63
CA SER A 107 -20.77 -21.50 12.46
C SER A 107 -20.98 -20.88 11.07
N LEU A 108 -21.11 -21.72 10.05
CA LEU A 108 -21.59 -21.29 8.74
C LEU A 108 -23.09 -21.05 8.83
N ASN A 109 -23.51 -19.81 8.64
CA ASN A 109 -24.91 -19.42 8.52
C ASN A 109 -25.65 -20.38 7.57
N ALA A 110 -26.57 -21.17 8.11
CA ALA A 110 -27.31 -22.23 7.40
C ALA A 110 -28.22 -21.73 6.26
N ASN A 111 -28.24 -20.42 5.99
CA ASN A 111 -29.12 -19.75 5.02
C ASN A 111 -28.38 -19.09 3.84
N SER A 112 -27.06 -19.24 3.71
CA SER A 112 -26.35 -18.69 2.55
C SER A 112 -26.57 -19.59 1.33
N PRO A 113 -27.14 -19.10 0.21
CA PRO A 113 -27.27 -19.90 -1.01
C PRO A 113 -25.88 -20.37 -1.46
N MET A 114 -25.74 -21.61 -1.94
CA MET A 114 -24.48 -22.09 -2.53
C MET A 114 -24.15 -21.22 -3.74
N GLU A 115 -23.23 -20.27 -3.55
CA GLU A 115 -22.74 -19.44 -4.61
C GLU A 115 -21.77 -20.25 -5.48
N ARG A 116 -21.91 -20.15 -6.80
CA ARG A 116 -20.94 -20.70 -7.73
C ARG A 116 -20.05 -19.58 -8.25
N GLU A 117 -18.75 -19.75 -8.03
CA GLU A 117 -17.73 -18.82 -8.51
C GLU A 117 -17.27 -19.19 -9.93
N VAL A 118 -17.16 -18.18 -10.79
CA VAL A 118 -16.53 -18.29 -12.11
C VAL A 118 -15.47 -17.21 -12.21
N LYS A 119 -14.24 -17.61 -12.55
CA LYS A 119 -13.11 -16.68 -12.73
C LYS A 119 -12.91 -16.39 -14.21
N ALA A 120 -12.76 -15.11 -14.53
CA ALA A 120 -12.40 -14.64 -15.87
C ALA A 120 -11.18 -13.72 -15.80
N THR A 121 -10.31 -13.83 -16.79
CA THR A 121 -9.17 -12.92 -16.96
C THR A 121 -9.58 -11.73 -17.83
N ALA A 122 -8.98 -10.57 -17.56
CA ALA A 122 -9.28 -9.38 -18.34
C ALA A 122 -8.79 -9.50 -19.79
N GLN A 123 -9.60 -9.03 -20.72
CA GLN A 123 -9.19 -8.60 -22.05
C GLN A 123 -8.99 -7.08 -21.99
N VAL A 124 -7.76 -6.61 -22.17
CA VAL A 124 -7.46 -5.18 -22.12
C VAL A 124 -7.93 -4.52 -23.41
N VAL A 125 -8.99 -3.71 -23.31
CA VAL A 125 -9.58 -2.97 -24.44
C VAL A 125 -8.86 -1.65 -24.65
N GLN A 126 -8.49 -0.96 -23.56
CA GLN A 126 -7.75 0.30 -23.61
C GLN A 126 -6.85 0.42 -22.39
N ASN A 127 -5.57 0.73 -22.62
CA ASN A 127 -4.59 1.00 -21.57
C ASN A 127 -3.59 2.05 -22.06
N LYS A 128 -4.00 3.32 -22.00
CA LYS A 128 -3.16 4.46 -22.39
C LYS A 128 -3.04 5.39 -21.18
N ALA A 129 -1.83 5.87 -20.91
CA ALA A 129 -1.56 6.83 -19.84
C ALA A 129 -2.49 8.06 -19.95
N GLY A 130 -2.97 8.54 -18.80
CA GLY A 130 -3.92 9.66 -18.72
C GLY A 130 -5.31 9.37 -19.29
N ARG A 131 -5.65 8.10 -19.51
CA ARG A 131 -7.01 7.68 -19.86
C ARG A 131 -7.46 6.52 -18.97
N PRO A 132 -8.78 6.37 -18.75
CA PRO A 132 -9.30 5.21 -18.04
C PRO A 132 -8.87 3.89 -18.67
N VAL A 133 -8.55 2.92 -17.82
CA VAL A 133 -8.26 1.54 -18.21
C VAL A 133 -9.57 0.84 -18.49
N LYS A 134 -9.74 0.31 -19.70
CA LYS A 134 -10.94 -0.44 -20.10
C LYS A 134 -10.63 -1.93 -20.19
N LEU A 135 -11.37 -2.70 -19.44
CA LEU A 135 -11.26 -4.15 -19.34
C LEU A 135 -12.58 -4.80 -19.74
N ARG A 136 -12.51 -5.88 -20.50
CA ARG A 136 -13.66 -6.72 -20.83
C ARG A 136 -13.44 -8.12 -20.29
N PHE A 137 -14.46 -8.66 -19.63
CA PHE A 137 -14.46 -10.01 -19.10
C PHE A 137 -15.57 -10.80 -19.76
N GLU A 138 -15.23 -11.96 -20.33
CA GLU A 138 -16.19 -12.89 -20.88
C GLU A 138 -16.59 -13.92 -19.81
N LEU A 139 -17.88 -14.08 -19.58
CA LEU A 139 -18.45 -14.97 -18.58
C LEU A 139 -19.57 -15.82 -19.20
N PRO A 140 -19.82 -17.05 -18.73
CA PRO A 140 -20.99 -17.80 -19.16
C PRO A 140 -22.27 -17.13 -18.64
N LYS A 141 -23.33 -17.01 -19.47
CA LYS A 141 -24.64 -16.51 -18.99
C LYS A 141 -25.16 -17.24 -17.77
N SER A 142 -24.94 -18.54 -17.74
CA SER A 142 -25.20 -19.33 -16.57
C SER A 142 -24.23 -20.51 -16.54
N PRO A 143 -23.60 -20.80 -15.40
CA PRO A 143 -22.71 -21.95 -15.27
C PRO A 143 -23.50 -23.29 -15.23
N ALA A 144 -24.82 -23.25 -15.04
CA ALA A 144 -25.76 -24.36 -15.21
C ALA A 144 -27.20 -23.80 -15.24
N PRO A 145 -28.19 -24.44 -15.92
CA PRO A 145 -29.50 -23.82 -16.26
C PRO A 145 -30.27 -23.09 -15.15
N HIS A 146 -30.04 -23.45 -13.89
CA HIS A 146 -30.71 -22.89 -12.71
C HIS A 146 -29.89 -21.83 -11.96
N TYR A 147 -28.75 -21.36 -12.49
CA TYR A 147 -27.96 -20.29 -11.87
C TYR A 147 -28.15 -18.95 -12.58
N ARG A 148 -28.07 -17.85 -11.84
CA ARG A 148 -28.02 -16.49 -12.39
C ARG A 148 -26.89 -15.68 -11.77
N PHE A 149 -26.37 -14.74 -12.53
CA PHE A 149 -25.40 -13.77 -12.02
C PHE A 149 -25.99 -12.99 -10.84
N SER A 150 -25.22 -12.85 -9.77
CA SER A 150 -25.57 -12.10 -8.56
C SER A 150 -24.71 -10.85 -8.45
N HIS A 151 -23.40 -11.04 -8.33
CA HIS A 151 -22.43 -9.98 -8.12
C HIS A 151 -21.05 -10.44 -8.63
N ALA A 152 -20.07 -9.54 -8.63
CA ALA A 152 -18.70 -9.87 -8.99
C ALA A 152 -17.70 -9.21 -8.04
N ARG A 153 -16.45 -9.61 -8.13
CA ARG A 153 -15.32 -8.95 -7.48
C ARG A 153 -14.21 -8.80 -8.50
N LEU A 154 -13.80 -7.57 -8.74
CA LEU A 154 -12.60 -7.29 -9.51
C LEU A 154 -11.39 -7.42 -8.60
N GLN A 155 -10.38 -8.18 -9.03
CA GLN A 155 -9.16 -8.43 -8.26
C GLN A 155 -7.91 -8.14 -9.10
N ALA A 156 -6.91 -7.52 -8.48
CA ALA A 156 -5.59 -7.32 -9.10
C ALA A 156 -4.48 -7.52 -8.07
N SER A 157 -3.28 -7.90 -8.51
CA SER A 157 -2.13 -7.97 -7.60
C SER A 157 -1.67 -6.57 -7.20
N ALA A 158 -1.43 -6.37 -5.91
CA ALA A 158 -0.84 -5.14 -5.37
C ALA A 158 0.70 -5.23 -5.29
N ASP A 159 1.33 -6.32 -5.73
CA ASP A 159 2.75 -6.57 -5.51
C ASP A 159 3.64 -5.47 -6.10
N THR A 160 3.34 -5.01 -7.31
CA THR A 160 4.08 -3.93 -7.98
C THR A 160 4.02 -2.61 -7.21
N LEU A 161 2.89 -2.34 -6.55
CA LEU A 161 2.74 -1.19 -5.65
C LEU A 161 3.59 -1.38 -4.39
N TRP A 162 3.56 -2.54 -3.77
CA TRP A 162 4.29 -2.79 -2.52
C TRP A 162 5.79 -2.92 -2.68
N ASN A 163 6.27 -3.10 -3.90
CA ASN A 163 7.68 -3.05 -4.25
C ASN A 163 8.17 -1.62 -4.55
N GLN A 164 7.31 -0.59 -4.41
CA GLN A 164 7.79 0.79 -4.46
C GLN A 164 8.77 1.04 -3.29
N PRO A 165 9.91 1.70 -3.55
CA PRO A 165 10.99 1.88 -2.57
C PRO A 165 10.53 2.50 -1.23
N LEU A 166 9.56 3.42 -1.27
CA LEU A 166 8.96 4.02 -0.08
C LEU A 166 8.33 2.98 0.86
N PHE A 167 7.50 2.08 0.34
CA PHE A 167 6.82 1.08 1.17
C PHE A 167 7.78 0.00 1.68
N VAL A 168 8.83 -0.30 0.91
CA VAL A 168 9.88 -1.24 1.33
C VAL A 168 10.67 -0.69 2.52
N SER A 169 11.10 0.57 2.44
CA SER A 169 11.84 1.22 3.54
C SER A 169 10.98 1.42 4.77
N TRP A 170 9.79 2.00 4.61
CA TRP A 170 8.91 2.30 5.73
C TRP A 170 8.41 1.04 6.45
N HIS A 171 8.23 -0.07 5.74
CA HIS A 171 7.94 -1.36 6.37
C HIS A 171 9.01 -1.74 7.41
N GLN A 172 10.29 -1.51 7.13
CA GLN A 172 11.39 -1.87 8.02
C GLN A 172 11.39 -1.05 9.32
N ASP A 173 10.83 0.17 9.29
CA ASP A 173 10.73 1.05 10.46
C ASP A 173 9.57 0.69 11.40
N LEU A 174 8.67 -0.21 10.99
CA LEU A 174 7.61 -0.70 11.87
C LEU A 174 8.18 -1.61 12.97
N PRO A 175 7.55 -1.66 14.17
CA PRO A 175 7.84 -2.70 15.16
C PRO A 175 7.64 -4.11 14.57
N PRO A 176 8.29 -5.16 15.10
CA PRO A 176 8.20 -6.52 14.54
C PRO A 176 6.78 -7.08 14.38
N ALA A 177 5.84 -6.67 15.24
CA ALA A 177 4.42 -7.00 15.07
C ALA A 177 3.81 -6.31 13.83
N GLY A 178 4.05 -5.01 13.66
CA GLY A 178 3.61 -4.23 12.50
C GLY A 178 4.24 -4.72 11.20
N GLN A 179 5.53 -5.11 11.22
CA GLN A 179 6.20 -5.72 10.07
C GLN A 179 5.51 -7.00 9.60
N ARG A 180 5.17 -7.90 10.54
CA ARG A 180 4.45 -9.15 10.24
C ARG A 180 3.05 -8.87 9.71
N SER A 181 2.32 -7.96 10.35
CA SER A 181 1.00 -7.55 9.89
C SER A 181 1.05 -6.97 8.48
N PHE A 182 2.00 -6.08 8.18
CA PHE A 182 2.14 -5.51 6.84
C PHE A 182 2.49 -6.58 5.81
N ALA A 183 3.42 -7.50 6.11
CA ALA A 183 3.75 -8.60 5.21
C ALA A 183 2.52 -9.46 4.85
N GLN A 184 1.62 -9.69 5.80
CA GLN A 184 0.34 -10.39 5.55
C GLN A 184 -0.66 -9.56 4.73
N GLN A 185 -0.64 -8.23 4.84
CA GLN A 185 -1.49 -7.36 4.02
C GLN A 185 -0.95 -7.24 2.59
N ARG A 186 0.39 -7.27 2.39
CA ARG A 186 1.02 -7.13 1.07
C ARG A 186 0.63 -8.22 0.08
N ILE A 187 0.40 -9.45 0.58
CA ILE A 187 -0.01 -10.59 -0.25
C ILE A 187 -1.49 -10.57 -0.63
N LYS A 188 -2.28 -9.65 -0.06
CA LYS A 188 -3.70 -9.56 -0.38
C LYS A 188 -3.87 -8.83 -1.71
N PRO A 189 -4.75 -9.32 -2.59
CA PRO A 189 -5.07 -8.63 -3.82
C PRO A 189 -5.84 -7.33 -3.52
N LEU A 190 -5.76 -6.38 -4.44
CA LEU A 190 -6.74 -5.30 -4.55
C LEU A 190 -8.09 -5.94 -4.83
N VAL A 191 -9.14 -5.48 -4.15
CA VAL A 191 -10.49 -6.01 -4.36
C VAL A 191 -11.47 -4.86 -4.50
N ILE A 192 -12.17 -4.81 -5.62
CA ILE A 192 -13.33 -3.95 -5.81
C ILE A 192 -14.57 -4.86 -5.89
N PRO A 193 -15.38 -4.94 -4.83
CA PRO A 193 -16.65 -5.65 -4.86
C PRO A 193 -17.67 -4.91 -5.74
N LEU A 194 -18.32 -5.63 -6.63
CA LEU A 194 -19.17 -5.09 -7.70
C LEU A 194 -20.56 -5.72 -7.63
N VAL A 195 -21.61 -4.90 -7.58
CA VAL A 195 -23.02 -5.35 -7.51
C VAL A 195 -23.87 -4.69 -8.58
N LEU A 196 -24.97 -5.33 -8.94
CA LEU A 196 -25.95 -4.72 -9.85
C LEU A 196 -26.51 -3.44 -9.22
N ALA A 197 -26.49 -2.36 -9.99
CA ALA A 197 -26.99 -1.07 -9.55
C ALA A 197 -28.51 -1.12 -9.32
N LYS A 198 -28.98 -0.54 -8.22
CA LYS A 198 -30.42 -0.40 -7.96
C LYS A 198 -31.07 0.64 -8.89
N GLN A 199 -30.29 1.64 -9.31
CA GLN A 199 -30.69 2.71 -10.20
C GLN A 199 -29.67 2.81 -11.35
N PRO A 200 -30.10 3.13 -12.58
CA PRO A 200 -29.18 3.36 -13.68
C PRO A 200 -28.25 4.55 -13.36
N THR A 201 -26.94 4.36 -13.51
CA THR A 201 -25.93 5.42 -13.44
C THR A 201 -24.93 5.22 -14.56
N GLN A 202 -24.52 6.30 -15.23
CA GLN A 202 -23.47 6.28 -16.26
C GLN A 202 -22.17 6.94 -15.77
N ASP A 203 -22.19 7.46 -14.55
CA ASP A 203 -21.08 8.21 -13.95
C ASP A 203 -20.11 7.25 -13.25
N PHE A 204 -18.85 7.66 -13.16
CA PHE A 204 -17.88 6.97 -12.33
C PHE A 204 -18.31 6.96 -10.85
N GLN A 205 -18.07 5.84 -10.20
CA GLN A 205 -18.36 5.63 -8.79
C GLN A 205 -17.06 5.42 -8.01
N LEU A 206 -16.97 5.98 -6.81
CA LEU A 206 -15.80 5.79 -5.94
C LEU A 206 -15.77 4.37 -5.38
N ALA A 207 -14.60 3.76 -5.40
CA ALA A 207 -14.32 2.44 -4.85
C ALA A 207 -13.15 2.50 -3.86
N ASP A 208 -13.37 1.94 -2.67
CA ASP A 208 -12.29 1.73 -1.70
C ASP A 208 -11.45 0.52 -2.12
N LEU A 209 -10.14 0.70 -2.30
CA LEU A 209 -9.25 -0.41 -2.64
C LEU A 209 -8.91 -1.27 -1.41
N ASN A 210 -9.34 -0.83 -0.21
CA ASN A 210 -9.11 -1.48 1.07
C ASN A 210 -7.64 -1.88 1.28
N LEU A 211 -6.74 -1.01 0.81
CA LEU A 211 -5.31 -1.18 0.95
C LEU A 211 -4.87 -0.69 2.32
N VAL A 212 -4.09 -1.52 3.01
CA VAL A 212 -3.48 -1.18 4.30
C VAL A 212 -2.03 -0.77 4.07
N THR A 213 -1.71 0.50 4.28
CA THR A 213 -0.34 1.01 4.23
C THR A 213 0.36 0.87 5.59
N PRO A 214 1.71 0.93 5.65
CA PRO A 214 2.43 0.96 6.93
C PRO A 214 1.90 2.04 7.88
N GLY A 215 1.59 3.24 7.37
CA GLY A 215 1.04 4.35 8.14
C GLY A 215 -0.35 4.10 8.74
N GLN A 216 -1.16 3.22 8.15
CA GLN A 216 -2.45 2.82 8.73
C GLN A 216 -2.31 1.76 9.83
N LEU A 217 -1.20 1.02 9.85
CA LEU A 217 -0.91 0.08 10.94
C LEU A 217 -0.39 0.80 12.19
N THR A 218 0.26 1.95 12.02
CA THR A 218 0.73 2.78 13.14
C THR A 218 -0.39 3.63 13.74
N HIS A 219 -1.43 3.96 12.96
CA HIS A 219 -2.57 4.72 13.45
C HIS A 219 -3.84 4.39 12.67
N ASN A 220 -4.96 4.22 13.37
CA ASN A 220 -6.29 4.16 12.77
C ASN A 220 -6.55 5.45 11.99
N GLY A 221 -6.46 5.39 10.66
CA GLY A 221 -6.71 6.51 9.78
C GLY A 221 -7.50 6.09 8.55
N ARG A 222 -7.87 7.08 7.73
CA ARG A 222 -8.75 6.89 6.55
C ARG A 222 -8.04 6.06 5.46
N PRO A 223 -8.78 5.40 4.55
CA PRO A 223 -8.20 4.69 3.42
C PRO A 223 -7.43 5.66 2.54
N LEU A 224 -6.24 5.23 2.15
CA LEU A 224 -5.29 6.08 1.44
C LEU A 224 -5.16 5.71 -0.01
N ALA A 225 -5.92 4.72 -0.50
CA ALA A 225 -5.91 4.31 -1.89
C ALA A 225 -7.32 4.05 -2.42
N MET A 226 -7.69 4.73 -3.51
CA MET A 226 -9.03 4.74 -4.10
C MET A 226 -8.95 4.53 -5.61
N ALA A 227 -10.06 4.11 -6.19
CA ALA A 227 -10.28 4.17 -7.64
C ALA A 227 -11.66 4.73 -7.97
N THR A 228 -11.79 5.37 -9.13
CA THR A 228 -13.08 5.62 -9.77
C THR A 228 -13.40 4.50 -10.75
N VAL A 229 -14.62 3.97 -10.69
CA VAL A 229 -15.02 2.78 -11.45
C VAL A 229 -16.38 2.99 -12.10
N ARG A 230 -16.47 2.63 -13.37
CA ARG A 230 -17.71 2.47 -14.11
C ARG A 230 -17.76 1.05 -14.67
N ALA A 231 -18.85 0.33 -14.46
CA ALA A 231 -18.95 -1.04 -14.94
C ALA A 231 -20.34 -1.37 -15.45
N SER A 232 -20.41 -2.25 -16.44
CA SER A 232 -21.67 -2.68 -17.04
C SER A 232 -21.65 -4.17 -17.38
N LEU A 233 -22.77 -4.83 -17.14
CA LEU A 233 -23.07 -6.19 -17.56
C LEU A 233 -23.87 -6.14 -18.87
N ASN A 234 -23.27 -6.65 -19.94
CA ASN A 234 -23.88 -6.78 -21.25
C ASN A 234 -24.35 -8.21 -21.46
N GLU A 235 -25.64 -8.37 -21.75
CA GLU A 235 -26.25 -9.65 -22.03
C GLU A 235 -26.25 -9.97 -23.53
N PRO A 236 -26.29 -11.26 -23.92
CA PRO A 236 -26.37 -11.68 -25.31
C PRO A 236 -27.59 -11.13 -26.08
N ASN A 237 -28.65 -10.74 -25.37
CA ASN A 237 -29.86 -10.14 -25.94
C ASN A 237 -29.70 -8.64 -26.24
N GLY A 238 -28.52 -8.06 -26.03
CA GLY A 238 -28.24 -6.64 -26.21
C GLY A 238 -28.65 -5.76 -25.02
N SER A 239 -29.20 -6.33 -23.94
CA SER A 239 -29.50 -5.56 -22.73
C SER A 239 -28.23 -5.26 -21.94
N THR A 240 -28.15 -4.04 -21.41
CA THR A 240 -27.04 -3.59 -20.57
C THR A 240 -27.57 -3.20 -19.19
N ARG A 241 -26.95 -3.75 -18.14
CA ARG A 241 -27.25 -3.43 -16.74
C ARG A 241 -26.02 -2.84 -16.08
N GLN A 242 -26.19 -1.75 -15.34
CA GLN A 242 -25.06 -1.10 -14.67
C GLN A 242 -24.63 -1.88 -13.43
N ILE A 243 -23.33 -1.94 -13.20
CA ILE A 243 -22.69 -2.54 -12.05
C ILE A 243 -21.93 -1.44 -11.31
N VAL A 244 -22.12 -1.35 -10.00
CA VAL A 244 -21.48 -0.34 -9.15
C VAL A 244 -20.66 -1.01 -8.04
N PRO A 245 -19.60 -0.35 -7.54
CA PRO A 245 -18.95 -0.77 -6.31
C PRO A 245 -19.95 -0.88 -5.15
N THR A 246 -19.85 -1.89 -4.28
CA THR A 246 -20.77 -2.01 -3.13
C THR A 246 -20.75 -0.78 -2.23
N ASP A 247 -19.61 -0.10 -2.20
CA ASP A 247 -19.38 1.02 -1.30
C ASP A 247 -19.65 2.37 -1.97
N ALA A 248 -20.06 2.39 -3.25
CA ALA A 248 -20.34 3.61 -4.01
C ALA A 248 -21.38 4.53 -3.37
N ALA A 249 -22.28 3.99 -2.54
CA ALA A 249 -23.31 4.73 -1.82
C ALA A 249 -22.93 5.03 -0.35
N ASN A 250 -21.72 4.70 0.08
CA ASN A 250 -21.30 4.91 1.47
C ASN A 250 -20.82 6.35 1.65
N PRO A 251 -21.58 7.24 2.33
CA PRO A 251 -21.16 8.62 2.57
C PRO A 251 -19.87 8.69 3.38
N ALA A 252 -19.52 7.64 4.14
CA ALA A 252 -18.23 7.56 4.80
C ALA A 252 -17.07 7.55 3.81
N ILE A 253 -17.20 6.99 2.59
CA ILE A 253 -16.15 7.02 1.56
C ILE A 253 -15.95 8.43 1.02
N SER A 254 -17.04 9.13 0.68
CA SER A 254 -16.96 10.54 0.27
C SER A 254 -16.42 11.44 1.39
N GLN A 255 -16.75 11.16 2.66
CA GLN A 255 -16.18 11.86 3.81
C GLN A 255 -14.74 11.47 4.12
N LYS A 256 -14.30 10.25 3.74
CA LYS A 256 -12.93 9.75 3.92
C LYS A 256 -11.96 10.46 2.99
N LEU A 257 -12.44 10.90 1.83
CA LEU A 257 -11.74 11.80 0.93
C LEU A 257 -12.08 13.25 1.29
N PHE A 258 -11.16 14.19 1.09
CA PHE A 258 -11.51 15.61 1.05
C PHE A 258 -11.87 16.01 -0.39
N VAL A 259 -12.68 15.16 -1.04
CA VAL A 259 -13.05 15.28 -2.46
C VAL A 259 -14.52 15.71 -2.49
N PRO A 260 -14.82 16.96 -2.88
CA PRO A 260 -16.17 17.37 -3.24
C PRO A 260 -16.76 16.40 -4.28
N PRO A 261 -18.05 16.04 -4.19
CA PRO A 261 -18.69 15.11 -5.11
C PRO A 261 -18.50 15.44 -6.60
N GLU A 262 -18.31 16.72 -6.92
CA GLU A 262 -18.05 17.24 -8.26
C GLU A 262 -16.68 16.79 -8.80
N ILE A 263 -15.65 16.79 -7.96
CA ILE A 263 -14.29 16.41 -8.37
C ILE A 263 -14.21 14.90 -8.68
N ALA A 264 -14.99 14.07 -7.96
CA ALA A 264 -15.12 12.65 -8.28
C ALA A 264 -15.82 12.39 -9.64
N LYS A 265 -16.60 13.34 -10.16
CA LYS A 265 -17.20 13.25 -11.52
C LYS A 265 -16.18 13.49 -12.62
N ASP A 266 -15.20 14.35 -12.34
CA ASP A 266 -14.12 14.69 -13.27
C ASP A 266 -12.94 13.70 -13.19
N GLY A 267 -12.89 12.87 -12.14
CA GLY A 267 -11.89 11.82 -11.93
C GLY A 267 -10.80 12.20 -10.92
N ASP A 268 -10.61 13.48 -10.62
CA ASP A 268 -9.53 13.92 -9.73
C ASP A 268 -9.70 13.43 -8.27
N LEU A 269 -8.64 12.83 -7.72
CA LEU A 269 -8.63 12.27 -6.35
C LEU A 269 -7.65 13.04 -5.46
N HIS A 270 -8.16 13.58 -4.34
CA HIS A 270 -7.35 14.22 -3.30
C HIS A 270 -7.45 13.46 -1.96
N PHE A 271 -6.32 13.31 -1.27
CA PHE A 271 -6.24 12.61 0.02
C PHE A 271 -5.89 13.55 1.16
N ASP A 272 -6.51 13.26 2.30
CA ASP A 272 -6.19 13.88 3.57
C ASP A 272 -5.40 12.87 4.42
N VAL A 273 -4.09 13.10 4.56
CA VAL A 273 -3.18 12.20 5.30
C VAL A 273 -2.88 12.79 6.66
N ARG A 274 -3.20 12.02 7.71
CA ARG A 274 -2.89 12.44 9.08
C ARG A 274 -1.40 12.38 9.33
N GLY A 275 -0.86 13.32 10.13
CA GLY A 275 0.58 13.36 10.41
C GLY A 275 1.13 12.10 11.07
N ARG A 276 0.34 11.43 11.92
CA ARG A 276 0.73 10.14 12.55
C ARG A 276 0.78 8.95 11.57
N GLN A 277 0.21 9.12 10.38
CA GLN A 277 0.28 8.14 9.32
C GLN A 277 1.51 8.35 8.44
N ILE A 278 2.39 9.32 8.71
CA ILE A 278 3.61 9.58 7.93
C ILE A 278 4.82 8.95 8.64
N PRO A 279 5.80 8.39 7.91
CA PRO A 279 7.03 7.89 8.54
C PRO A 279 7.79 9.00 9.27
N ARG A 280 8.47 8.63 10.35
CA ARG A 280 9.34 9.54 11.10
C ARG A 280 10.73 9.69 10.50
N MET A 281 11.06 8.94 9.46
CA MET A 281 12.31 9.02 8.72
C MET A 281 12.10 8.47 7.30
N LEU A 282 12.81 9.01 6.31
CA LEU A 282 12.93 8.43 4.98
C LEU A 282 14.28 7.75 4.83
N SER A 283 14.29 6.54 4.27
CA SER A 283 15.54 5.82 4.02
C SER A 283 16.25 6.36 2.77
N PRO A 284 17.51 6.79 2.88
CA PRO A 284 18.27 7.31 1.74
C PRO A 284 18.62 6.25 0.69
N ILE A 285 18.57 4.97 1.03
CA ILE A 285 18.87 3.86 0.11
C ILE A 285 17.82 3.77 -1.01
N HIS A 286 16.61 4.24 -0.73
CA HIS A 286 15.40 4.00 -1.52
C HIS A 286 14.71 5.30 -1.96
N ALA A 287 15.37 6.43 -1.76
CA ALA A 287 14.85 7.78 -2.02
C ALA A 287 15.89 8.58 -2.82
N GLU A 288 15.42 9.62 -3.50
CA GLU A 288 16.33 10.57 -4.14
C GLU A 288 17.02 11.39 -3.05
N GLU A 289 18.35 11.34 -3.01
CA GLU A 289 19.14 12.05 -2.02
C GLU A 289 19.96 13.14 -2.69
N HIS A 290 19.84 14.35 -2.16
CA HIS A 290 20.69 15.48 -2.49
C HIS A 290 21.37 15.98 -1.23
N ILE A 291 22.70 15.98 -1.26
CA ILE A 291 23.53 16.55 -0.20
C ILE A 291 24.13 17.84 -0.74
N SER A 292 23.83 18.94 -0.06
CA SER A 292 24.36 20.25 -0.36
C SER A 292 25.01 20.86 0.88
N LYS A 293 25.78 21.90 0.64
CA LYS A 293 26.47 22.66 1.67
C LYS A 293 26.10 24.11 1.44
N ILE A 294 25.37 24.70 2.38
CA ILE A 294 24.70 25.98 2.18
C ILE A 294 25.18 26.97 3.24
N ALA A 295 25.70 28.11 2.80
CA ALA A 295 25.84 29.28 3.65
C ALA A 295 24.44 29.83 3.92
N MET A 296 23.97 29.71 5.17
CA MET A 296 22.59 30.02 5.50
C MET A 296 22.37 31.53 5.47
N PRO A 297 21.35 32.03 4.75
CA PRO A 297 21.09 33.46 4.61
C PRO A 297 20.76 34.11 5.97
N GLU A 298 20.93 35.44 6.07
CA GLU A 298 20.62 36.20 7.30
C GLU A 298 19.18 36.01 7.79
N ASN A 299 18.24 35.83 6.84
CA ASN A 299 16.85 35.58 7.15
C ASN A 299 16.60 34.20 7.79
N ALA A 300 17.60 33.32 7.88
CA ALA A 300 17.60 32.01 8.55
C ALA A 300 18.37 32.05 9.90
N PRO A 301 17.96 32.87 10.88
CA PRO A 301 18.79 33.25 12.03
C PRO A 301 19.17 32.10 12.96
N ARG A 302 18.48 30.95 12.91
CA ARG A 302 18.81 29.77 13.74
C ARG A 302 20.02 28.98 13.23
N TRP A 303 20.39 29.23 11.98
CA TRP A 303 21.41 28.52 11.23
C TRP A 303 22.41 29.45 10.54
N HIS A 304 22.08 30.74 10.46
CA HIS A 304 22.99 31.78 10.03
C HIS A 304 24.31 31.72 10.83
N ASP A 305 25.42 31.85 10.13
CA ASP A 305 26.80 31.70 10.63
C ASP A 305 27.20 30.34 11.22
N LEU A 306 26.30 29.36 11.30
CA LEU A 306 26.67 28.02 11.77
C LEU A 306 27.43 27.24 10.69
N LYS A 307 28.49 26.57 11.14
CA LYS A 307 29.48 25.92 10.27
C LYS A 307 29.63 24.45 10.62
N HIS A 308 29.63 23.60 9.61
CA HIS A 308 29.87 22.17 9.78
C HIS A 308 31.37 21.88 9.92
N ARG A 309 31.77 20.87 10.71
CA ARG A 309 33.19 20.52 10.93
C ARG A 309 33.96 20.22 9.64
N ASN A 310 33.30 19.54 8.70
CA ASN A 310 33.87 19.19 7.39
C ASN A 310 33.59 20.27 6.32
N PHE A 311 32.96 21.38 6.70
CA PHE A 311 32.65 22.48 5.80
C PHE A 311 32.53 23.81 6.56
N PRO A 312 33.65 24.53 6.77
CA PRO A 312 33.67 25.76 7.56
C PRO A 312 33.03 26.97 6.85
N GLU A 313 32.47 26.78 5.65
CA GLU A 313 31.80 27.82 4.86
C GLU A 313 30.28 27.80 5.07
N GLY A 314 29.71 26.80 5.75
CA GLY A 314 28.26 26.76 5.99
C GLY A 314 27.72 25.50 6.66
N THR A 315 26.40 25.34 6.58
CA THR A 315 25.64 24.23 7.17
C THR A 315 25.59 23.05 6.20
N TRP A 316 25.70 21.83 6.73
CA TRP A 316 25.46 20.62 5.96
C TRP A 316 23.95 20.41 5.79
N VAL A 317 23.51 20.26 4.55
CA VAL A 317 22.10 20.12 4.21
C VAL A 317 21.89 18.82 3.44
N LYS A 318 20.99 17.98 3.92
CA LYS A 318 20.65 16.71 3.30
C LYS A 318 19.15 16.68 3.04
N LEU A 319 18.78 16.64 1.76
CA LEU A 319 17.41 16.50 1.30
C LEU A 319 17.20 15.08 0.77
N THR A 320 16.20 14.38 1.29
CA THR A 320 15.79 13.05 0.86
C THR A 320 14.33 13.09 0.42
N GLN A 321 14.02 12.67 -0.81
CA GLN A 321 12.69 12.78 -1.40
C GLN A 321 12.16 11.42 -1.88
N SER A 322 10.88 11.16 -1.60
CA SER A 322 10.20 9.95 -2.06
C SER A 322 8.73 10.25 -2.31
N GLY A 323 8.35 10.39 -3.58
CA GLY A 323 7.00 10.81 -3.97
C GLY A 323 6.61 12.16 -3.35
N PRO A 324 5.47 12.27 -2.65
CA PRO A 324 5.02 13.50 -2.00
C PRO A 324 5.73 13.80 -0.67
N LEU A 325 6.65 12.93 -0.22
CA LEU A 325 7.38 13.09 1.03
C LEU A 325 8.75 13.70 0.80
N ALA A 326 9.15 14.60 1.68
CA ALA A 326 10.51 15.12 1.76
C ALA A 326 11.00 15.08 3.20
N GLN A 327 12.25 14.68 3.39
CA GLN A 327 12.97 14.83 4.65
C GLN A 327 14.13 15.78 4.42
N LEU A 328 14.23 16.80 5.27
CA LEU A 328 15.34 17.72 5.31
C LEU A 328 16.10 17.53 6.61
N GLU A 329 17.41 17.31 6.52
CA GLU A 329 18.32 17.30 7.65
C GLU A 329 19.32 18.45 7.51
N LEU A 330 19.46 19.23 8.58
CA LEU A 330 20.43 20.33 8.71
C LEU A 330 21.40 19.97 9.83
N GLU A 331 22.70 20.15 9.61
CA GLU A 331 23.73 19.86 10.59
C GLU A 331 24.89 20.87 10.57
N ALA A 332 25.25 21.38 11.75
CA ALA A 332 26.38 22.28 11.96
C ALA A 332 26.84 22.27 13.42
N ASN A 333 28.00 22.85 13.72
CA ASN A 333 28.41 23.12 15.09
C ASN A 333 27.66 24.34 15.64
N ALA A 334 27.17 24.27 16.88
CA ALA A 334 26.26 25.25 17.45
C ALA A 334 26.94 26.54 17.99
N GLY A 335 28.24 26.73 17.75
CA GLY A 335 28.99 27.92 18.18
C GLY A 335 29.86 27.73 19.43
N PRO A 336 30.97 28.49 19.59
CA PRO A 336 31.91 28.40 20.72
C PRO A 336 31.31 28.75 22.08
N GLU A 337 30.29 29.59 22.13
CA GLU A 337 29.56 29.96 23.34
C GLU A 337 28.84 28.77 23.99
N ARG A 338 28.59 27.71 23.21
CA ARG A 338 27.93 26.48 23.68
C ARG A 338 28.91 25.38 24.02
N ALA A 339 30.21 25.66 24.04
CA ALA A 339 31.21 24.66 24.35
C ALA A 339 31.12 24.24 25.83
N ILE A 340 31.19 22.93 26.09
CA ILE A 340 31.41 22.39 27.43
C ILE A 340 32.76 21.68 27.43
N ASP A 341 33.63 22.04 28.37
CA ASP A 341 34.97 21.48 28.50
C ASP A 341 35.76 21.51 27.17
N GLY A 342 35.62 22.63 26.45
CA GLY A 342 36.29 22.87 25.16
C GLY A 342 35.68 22.12 23.97
N ARG A 343 34.58 21.38 24.14
CA ARG A 343 33.92 20.62 23.07
C ARG A 343 32.69 21.34 22.56
N LEU A 344 32.60 21.48 21.24
CA LEU A 344 31.46 22.08 20.56
C LEU A 344 30.32 21.06 20.40
N PRO A 345 29.06 21.43 20.67
CA PRO A 345 27.93 20.58 20.33
C PRO A 345 27.61 20.71 18.83
N VAL A 346 27.19 19.59 18.26
CA VAL A 346 26.55 19.50 16.95
C VAL A 346 25.06 19.74 17.10
N LYS A 347 24.58 20.75 16.38
CA LYS A 347 23.17 21.02 16.16
C LYS A 347 22.71 20.24 14.93
N ARG A 348 21.67 19.43 15.10
CA ARG A 348 20.98 18.73 14.03
C ARG A 348 19.48 19.01 14.09
N GLU A 349 18.87 19.39 12.97
CA GLU A 349 17.43 19.43 12.84
C GLU A 349 16.97 18.56 11.67
N THR A 350 15.92 17.79 11.91
CA THR A 350 15.28 16.93 10.91
C THR A 350 13.83 17.37 10.77
N TRP A 351 13.43 17.69 9.54
CA TRP A 351 12.08 18.06 9.16
C TRP A 351 11.54 17.03 8.20
N ILE A 352 10.28 16.64 8.35
CA ILE A 352 9.56 15.79 7.41
C ILE A 352 8.35 16.55 6.91
N PHE A 353 8.20 16.54 5.60
CA PHE A 353 7.14 17.20 4.87
C PHE A 353 6.31 16.18 4.10
N PHE A 354 5.02 16.46 3.98
CA PHE A 354 4.12 15.81 3.04
C PHE A 354 3.46 16.91 2.21
N GLN A 355 3.66 16.87 0.89
CA GLN A 355 3.23 17.92 -0.03
C GLN A 355 3.66 19.32 0.45
N ASP A 356 4.95 19.44 0.81
CA ASP A 356 5.59 20.66 1.32
C ASP A 356 5.02 21.23 2.63
N LYS A 357 4.09 20.52 3.27
CA LYS A 357 3.62 20.84 4.62
C LYS A 357 4.41 20.06 5.66
N PRO A 358 5.00 20.70 6.69
CA PRO A 358 5.73 20.00 7.73
C PRO A 358 4.79 19.18 8.63
N VAL A 359 5.17 17.93 8.88
CA VAL A 359 4.39 16.97 9.68
C VAL A 359 5.16 16.43 10.89
N HIS A 360 6.49 16.36 10.78
CA HIS A 360 7.39 16.06 11.89
C HIS A 360 8.55 17.04 11.90
N TYR A 361 8.90 17.48 13.10
CA TYR A 361 10.11 18.26 13.35
C TYR A 361 10.82 17.68 14.57
N ARG A 362 12.11 17.45 14.43
CA ARG A 362 13.00 17.02 15.52
C ARG A 362 14.24 17.89 15.50
N GLY A 363 14.66 18.36 16.67
CA GLY A 363 15.94 19.00 16.84
C GLY A 363 16.77 18.33 17.92
N GLN A 364 18.09 18.41 17.78
CA GLN A 364 19.06 17.77 18.64
C GLN A 364 20.29 18.65 18.76
N LEU A 365 20.79 18.80 19.98
CA LEU A 365 22.08 19.36 20.33
C LEU A 365 22.83 18.28 21.10
N HIS A 366 23.89 17.74 20.50
CA HIS A 366 24.65 16.64 21.07
C HIS A 366 26.15 16.87 20.87
N TYR A 367 26.99 16.29 21.73
CA TYR A 367 28.44 16.38 21.60
C TYR A 367 28.95 15.15 20.86
N GLU A 368 29.78 15.35 19.83
CA GLU A 368 30.37 14.24 19.10
C GLU A 368 31.32 13.46 20.02
N ASN A 369 31.28 12.13 19.87
CA ASN A 369 31.90 11.13 20.73
C ASN A 369 31.15 10.99 22.06
N ASN A 370 30.39 9.89 22.21
CA ASN A 370 29.85 9.36 23.48
C ASN A 370 30.99 9.11 24.49
N VAL A 371 31.62 10.16 24.97
CA VAL A 371 32.40 10.14 26.21
C VAL A 371 31.39 10.59 27.25
N ASP A 372 30.94 9.62 28.05
CA ASP A 372 29.63 9.49 28.70
C ASP A 372 29.16 10.62 29.68
N ASP A 373 29.75 11.82 29.66
CA ASP A 373 29.53 12.84 30.68
C ASP A 373 28.89 14.16 30.20
N LEU A 374 28.73 14.40 28.89
CA LEU A 374 28.18 15.67 28.39
C LEU A 374 26.67 15.61 28.08
N PRO A 375 25.85 16.52 28.63
CA PRO A 375 24.40 16.54 28.42
C PRO A 375 23.99 17.02 27.03
N GLY A 376 23.40 16.10 26.26
CA GLY A 376 22.67 16.41 25.03
C GLY A 376 21.22 16.79 25.30
N VAL A 377 20.64 17.60 24.41
CA VAL A 377 19.24 18.00 24.44
C VAL A 377 18.59 17.63 23.12
N SER A 378 17.41 17.02 23.18
CA SER A 378 16.60 16.72 22.00
C SER A 378 15.17 17.19 22.22
N TRP A 379 14.52 17.63 21.15
CA TRP A 379 13.13 18.02 21.15
C TRP A 379 12.42 17.55 19.90
N GLN A 380 11.10 17.41 19.99
CA GLN A 380 10.26 17.03 18.86
C GLN A 380 8.93 17.75 18.89
N VAL A 381 8.42 18.08 17.71
CA VAL A 381 7.07 18.62 17.47
C VAL A 381 6.43 17.79 16.36
N ASN A 382 5.19 17.36 16.57
CA ASN A 382 4.41 16.62 15.59
C ASN A 382 3.11 17.36 15.28
N TRP A 383 2.74 17.42 14.02
CA TRP A 383 1.49 18.05 13.56
C TRP A 383 0.53 17.03 12.96
N ASP A 384 -0.76 17.35 13.01
CA ASP A 384 -1.83 16.66 12.30
C ASP A 384 -2.80 17.71 11.77
N HIS A 385 -2.85 17.89 10.44
CA HIS A 385 -3.60 18.98 9.78
C HIS A 385 -3.32 20.35 10.42
N GLU A 386 -2.04 20.71 10.50
CA GLU A 386 -1.55 21.98 11.07
C GLU A 386 -1.78 22.15 12.58
N ARG A 387 -2.52 21.24 13.22
CA ARG A 387 -2.67 21.19 14.67
C ARG A 387 -1.51 20.44 15.30
N ARG A 388 -0.81 21.09 16.23
CA ARG A 388 0.21 20.44 17.06
C ARG A 388 -0.40 19.35 17.94
N LEU A 389 0.17 18.14 17.87
CA LEU A 389 -0.25 16.98 18.64
C LEU A 389 0.53 16.84 19.95
N ASN A 390 1.86 16.73 19.84
CA ASN A 390 2.77 16.52 20.96
C ASN A 390 3.99 17.42 20.76
N ALA A 391 4.46 18.02 21.86
CA ALA A 391 5.75 18.69 21.95
C ALA A 391 6.47 18.17 23.19
N GLU A 392 7.66 17.62 23.00
CA GLU A 392 8.44 16.97 24.07
C GLU A 392 9.90 17.37 23.98
N THR A 393 10.54 17.58 25.14
CA THR A 393 11.99 17.76 25.28
C THR A 393 12.54 16.65 26.14
N LYS A 394 13.69 16.10 25.75
CA LYS A 394 14.42 15.07 26.49
C LYS A 394 15.89 15.43 26.57
N THR A 395 16.45 15.42 27.78
CA THR A 395 17.90 15.50 28.04
C THR A 395 18.48 14.09 28.08
N THR A 396 19.58 13.84 27.38
CA THR A 396 20.09 12.47 27.13
C THR A 396 21.28 12.02 27.99
N SER A 397 21.72 12.78 29.01
CA SER A 397 22.69 12.27 30.00
C SER A 397 22.51 12.85 31.41
N ILE A 398 23.04 12.13 32.40
CA ILE A 398 23.13 12.49 33.83
C ILE A 398 24.63 12.71 34.09
N PRO A 399 25.07 13.88 34.59
CA PRO A 399 24.38 14.69 35.58
C PRO A 399 23.42 15.73 35.00
N ALA A 400 22.47 16.17 35.83
CA ALA A 400 21.56 17.26 35.53
C ALA A 400 22.32 18.45 34.89
N CYS A 401 21.65 19.10 33.94
CA CYS A 401 22.14 20.19 33.09
C CYS A 401 22.73 21.38 33.88
N ARG A 402 23.95 21.21 34.41
CA ARG A 402 24.61 22.12 35.35
C ARG A 402 25.46 23.20 34.68
N TRP A 403 25.97 22.93 33.49
CA TRP A 403 26.74 23.89 32.70
C TRP A 403 25.79 24.91 32.05
N GLN A 404 26.19 26.19 32.01
CA GLN A 404 25.41 27.25 31.37
C GLN A 404 25.09 26.92 29.91
N ALA A 405 26.07 26.45 29.15
CA ALA A 405 25.87 26.00 27.76
C ALA A 405 24.78 24.92 27.62
N CYS A 406 24.67 24.01 28.59
CA CYS A 406 23.58 23.03 28.60
C CYS A 406 22.22 23.72 28.88
N GLN A 407 22.18 24.65 29.83
CA GLN A 407 20.96 25.40 30.16
C GLN A 407 20.48 26.23 28.97
N ASP A 408 21.41 26.82 28.21
CA ASP A 408 21.13 27.56 26.98
C ASP A 408 20.60 26.63 25.88
N ASN A 409 21.19 25.44 25.72
CA ASN A 409 20.68 24.41 24.82
C ASN A 409 19.25 23.96 25.20
N LEU A 410 18.98 23.82 26.50
CA LEU A 410 17.64 23.50 27.01
C LEU A 410 16.66 24.66 26.80
N ALA A 411 17.11 25.90 26.96
CA ALA A 411 16.32 27.10 26.71
C ALA A 411 15.95 27.22 25.22
N GLU A 412 16.89 26.93 24.30
CA GLU A 412 16.57 26.86 22.87
C GLU A 412 15.52 25.78 22.59
N ALA A 413 15.71 24.56 23.08
CA ALA A 413 14.76 23.47 22.87
C ALA A 413 13.35 23.84 23.36
N LYS A 414 13.25 24.42 24.57
CA LYS A 414 11.99 24.94 25.11
C LYS A 414 11.42 26.07 24.24
N GLY A 415 12.26 26.99 23.77
CA GLY A 415 11.87 28.06 22.86
C GLY A 415 11.29 27.54 21.55
N GLN A 416 11.89 26.51 20.95
CA GLN A 416 11.36 25.88 19.74
C GLN A 416 10.03 25.17 19.99
N MET A 417 9.89 24.49 21.14
CA MET A 417 8.62 23.89 21.52
C MET A 417 7.52 24.90 21.84
N GLN A 418 7.86 26.13 22.22
CA GLN A 418 6.89 27.19 22.51
C GLN A 418 6.65 28.12 21.32
N ALA A 419 7.48 28.04 20.27
CA ALA A 419 7.34 28.85 19.08
C ALA A 419 5.96 28.64 18.43
N PRO A 420 5.34 29.70 17.87
CA PRO A 420 4.11 29.55 17.10
C PRO A 420 4.29 28.58 15.93
N ASP A 421 3.28 27.74 15.68
CA ASP A 421 3.32 26.75 14.59
C ASP A 421 3.57 27.41 13.22
N ALA A 422 2.91 28.54 12.94
CA ALA A 422 3.11 29.31 11.72
C ALA A 422 4.57 29.73 11.52
N LYS A 423 5.29 30.07 12.60
CA LYS A 423 6.72 30.39 12.54
C LYS A 423 7.53 29.15 12.17
N LEU A 424 7.33 28.04 12.87
CA LEU A 424 8.06 26.80 12.57
C LEU A 424 7.79 26.29 11.16
N HIS A 425 6.55 26.44 10.67
CA HIS A 425 6.18 26.04 9.31
C HIS A 425 6.86 26.90 8.25
N ALA A 426 6.83 28.22 8.42
CA ALA A 426 7.50 29.16 7.52
C ALA A 426 9.03 28.91 7.48
N GLU A 427 9.64 28.65 8.65
CA GLU A 427 11.07 28.34 8.73
C GLU A 427 11.42 27.02 8.04
N GLY A 428 10.64 25.95 8.29
CA GLY A 428 10.84 24.66 7.64
C GLY A 428 10.70 24.75 6.12
N LEU A 429 9.67 25.42 5.63
CA LEU A 429 9.44 25.60 4.19
C LEU A 429 10.55 26.40 3.52
N ARG A 430 11.06 27.44 4.18
CA ARG A 430 12.22 28.19 3.70
C ARG A 430 13.45 27.29 3.56
N TYR A 431 13.76 26.49 4.58
CA TYR A 431 14.91 25.59 4.51
C TYR A 431 14.74 24.52 3.43
N LEU A 432 13.52 24.03 3.22
CA LEU A 432 13.21 23.10 2.13
C LEU A 432 13.44 23.75 0.75
N THR A 433 13.03 25.01 0.58
CA THR A 433 13.21 25.78 -0.66
C THR A 433 14.69 26.01 -0.96
N LEU A 434 15.47 26.41 0.05
CA LEU A 434 16.92 26.54 -0.03
C LEU A 434 17.59 25.22 -0.43
N ALA A 435 17.18 24.10 0.18
CA ALA A 435 17.72 22.78 -0.12
C ALA A 435 17.41 22.30 -1.55
N ARG A 436 16.32 22.80 -2.16
CA ARG A 436 15.95 22.53 -3.57
C ARG A 436 16.65 23.47 -4.57
N GLY A 437 17.32 24.53 -4.10
CA GLY A 437 17.97 25.51 -4.97
C GLY A 437 16.98 26.37 -5.78
N GLN A 438 15.82 26.70 -5.20
CA GLN A 438 14.73 27.42 -5.89
C GLN A 438 14.60 28.91 -5.50
N GLU A 439 15.68 29.55 -5.04
CA GLU A 439 15.72 31.01 -4.76
C GLU A 439 16.26 31.83 -5.94
#